data_AF-A0A4Y9TBP5-F1
#
_entry.id   AF-A0A4Y9TBP5-F1
#
_cell.length_a   1.000
_cell.length_b   1.000
_cell.length_c   1.000
_cell.angle_alpha   90.00
_cell.angle_beta   90.00
_cell.angle_gamma   90.00
#
_symmetry.space_group_name_H-M   'P 1'
#
loop_
_entity.id
_entity.type
_entity.pdbx_description
1 polymer ?
#
loop_
_entity_poly.entity_id
_entity_poly.type
_entity_poly.pdbx_seq_one_letter_code
_entity_poly.pdbx_strand_id
1 'polypeptide(L)' 'MTNPQLFLGIDCGTQGTKAIVLDAVSGQVLGQGAAAHKLISG' A
#
# COMPACT_ATOMS: atom_id res chain seq x y z
N MET A 1 22.23 -13.94 1.71
CA MET A 1 21.06 -13.10 2.05
C MET A 1 19.92 -13.53 1.14
N THR A 2 18.76 -13.86 1.70
CA THR A 2 17.57 -14.19 0.90
C THR A 2 16.97 -12.89 0.35
N ASN A 3 16.51 -12.88 -0.89
CA ASN A 3 15.73 -11.75 -1.40
C ASN A 3 14.44 -11.62 -0.58
N PRO A 4 14.04 -10.40 -0.16
CA PRO A 4 12.77 -10.18 0.52
C PRO A 4 11.61 -10.55 -0.41
N GLN A 5 10.60 -11.22 0.14
CA GLN A 5 9.36 -11.49 -0.59
C GLN A 5 8.40 -10.33 -0.34
N LEU A 6 8.30 -9.45 -1.32
CA LEU A 6 7.53 -8.22 -1.19
C LEU A 6 6.09 -8.39 -1.65
N PHE A 7 5.16 -7.89 -0.84
CA PHE A 7 3.75 -7.78 -1.17
C PHE A 7 3.33 -6.31 -1.14
N LEU A 8 2.44 -5.93 -2.05
CA LEU A 8 1.81 -4.62 -2.08
C LEU A 8 0.36 -4.76 -1.64
N GLY A 9 0.06 -4.28 -0.43
CA GLY A 9 -1.32 -4.15 0.03
C GLY A 9 -1.89 -2.84 -0.48
N ILE A 10 -3.09 -2.86 -1.08
CA ILE A 10 -3.78 -1.67 -1.59
C ILE A 10 -5.18 -1.63 -0.99
N ASP A 11 -5.54 -0.48 -0.42
CA ASP A 11 -6.90 -0.12 -0.05
C ASP A 11 -7.31 1.08 -0.90
N CYS A 12 -8.25 0.86 -1.84
CA CYS A 12 -8.71 1.86 -2.77
C CYS A 12 -10.16 2.25 -2.46
N GLY A 13 -10.32 3.33 -1.70
CA GLY A 13 -11.62 3.93 -1.42
C GLY A 13 -12.00 4.98 -2.47
N THR A 14 -13.21 5.53 -2.33
CA THR A 14 -13.72 6.58 -3.23
C THR A 14 -12.96 7.91 -3.13
N GLN A 15 -12.36 8.19 -1.98
CA GLN A 15 -11.72 9.47 -1.69
C GLN A 15 -10.19 9.39 -1.72
N GLY A 16 -9.62 8.21 -1.98
CA GLY A 16 -8.18 8.02 -2.01
C GLY A 16 -7.76 6.57 -1.98
N THR A 17 -6.48 6.38 -2.26
CA THR A 17 -5.80 5.08 -2.18
C THR A 17 -4.77 5.12 -1.05
N LYS A 18 -4.69 4.05 -0.28
CA LYS A 18 -3.61 3.75 0.65
C LYS A 18 -2.89 2.50 0.17
N ALA A 19 -1.59 2.45 0.38
CA ALA A 19 -0.78 1.29 0.04
C ALA A 19 0.30 1.02 1.08
N ILE A 20 0.67 -0.24 1.24
CA ILE A 20 1.80 -0.68 2.06
C ILE A 20 2.68 -1.66 1.29
N VAL A 21 3.99 -1.60 1.52
CA VAL A 21 4.93 -2.66 1.10
C VAL A 21 5.24 -3.51 2.32
N LEU A 22 4.99 -4.80 2.24
CA LEU A 22 5.20 -5.78 3.29
C LEU A 22 6.31 -6.75 2.86
N ASP A 23 7.28 -7.03 3.73
CA ASP A 23 8.12 -8.23 3.61
C ASP A 23 7.39 -9.41 4.25
N ALA A 24 7.00 -10.40 3.45
CA ALA A 24 6.27 -11.56 3.92
C ALA A 24 7.10 -12.53 4.76
N VAL A 25 8.43 -12.45 4.71
CA VAL A 25 9.28 -13.32 5.55
C VAL A 25 9.29 -12.80 6.99
N SER A 26 9.53 -11.51 7.18
CA SER A 26 9.55 -10.90 8.51
C SER A 26 8.19 -10.44 9.02
N GLY A 27 7.21 -10.27 8.13
CA GLY A 27 5.93 -9.62 8.44
C GLY A 27 6.04 -8.10 8.67
N GLN A 28 7.20 -7.50 8.42
CA GLN A 28 7.37 -6.05 8.59
C GLN A 28 6.77 -5.26 7.42
N VAL A 29 6.12 -4.15 7.76
CA VAL A 29 5.78 -3.10 6.81
C VAL A 29 7.02 -2.27 6.54
N LEU A 30 7.52 -2.33 5.31
CA LEU A 30 8.72 -1.62 4.86
C LEU A 30 8.41 -0.20 4.36
N GLY A 31 7.16 0.06 3.96
CA GLY A 31 6.75 1.35 3.44
C GLY A 31 5.25 1.53 3.46
N GLN A 32 4.80 2.78 3.58
CA GLN A 32 3.40 3.17 3.54
C GLN A 32 3.24 4.39 2.64
N GLY A 33 2.14 4.45 1.91
CA GLY A 33 1.81 5.56 1.04
C GLY A 33 0.31 5.81 1.02
N ALA A 34 -0.06 7.06 0.75
CA ALA A 34 -1.45 7.43 0.54
C ALA A 34 -1.54 8.59 -0.47
N ALA A 35 -2.56 8.58 -1.31
CA ALA A 35 -2.87 9.66 -2.23
C ALA A 35 -4.38 9.88 -2.28
N ALA A 36 -4.81 11.14 -2.17
CA ALA A 36 -6.21 11.50 -2.34
C ALA A 36 -6.62 11.37 -3.82
N HIS A 37 -7.85 10.92 -4.05
CA HIS A 37 -8.43 10.97 -5.40
C HIS A 37 -8.97 12.37 -5.67
N LYS A 38 -8.94 12.78 -6.94
CA LYS A 38 -9.71 13.94 -7.35
C LYS A 38 -11.19 13.57 -7.26
N LEU A 39 -11.91 14.22 -6.35
CA LEU A 39 -13.35 14.03 -6.24
C LEU A 39 -14.01 14.48 -7.55
N ILE A 40 -14.76 13.57 -8.16
CA ILE A 40 -15.77 13.95 -9.14
C ILE A 40 -17.02 14.35 -8.34
N SER A 41 -17.60 15.50 -8.64
CA SER A 41 -18.87 15.89 -8.03
C SER A 41 -19.91 14.82 -8.33
N GLY A 42 -20.57 14.31 -7.29
CA GLY A 42 -21.67 13.34 -7.40
C GLY A 42 -22.94 13.95 -7.95
#